data_AF-A0A383BEJ9-F1
#
_entry.id   AF-A0A383BEJ9-F1
#
_cell.length_a   1.000
_cell.length_b   1.000
_cell.length_c   1.000
_cell.angle_alpha   90.00
_cell.angle_beta   90.00
_cell.angle_gamma   90.00
#
_symmetry.space_group_name_H-M   'P 1'
#
loop_
_entity.id
_entity.type
_entity.pdbx_description
1 polymer ?
#
loop_
_entity_poly.entity_id
_entity_poly.type
_entity_poly.pdbx_seq_one_letter_code
_entity_poly.pdbx_strand_id
1 'polypeptide(L)'
;MHFIQSLKLPLIFRVFLGILFIYASYDKILDPAGFSKNIHNFHITPIAVENLAALIIPWLELIIGVFLIFGLFLEGTTSITISLLVFFIIILSQAVFRGIDIHCGCFKLEENIGTTDLRM
;
A
#
# COMPACT_ATOMS: atom_id res chain seq x y z
N MET A 1 -10.39 13.23 -27.07
CA MET A 1 -9.44 12.17 -26.67
C MET A 1 -8.09 12.20 -27.44
N HIS A 2 -7.81 13.17 -28.31
CA HIS A 2 -6.50 13.29 -29.00
C HIS A 2 -5.42 14.05 -28.21
N PHE A 3 -5.79 14.83 -27.19
CA PHE A 3 -4.86 15.69 -26.43
C PHE A 3 -3.96 14.93 -25.45
N ILE A 4 -4.36 13.72 -25.03
CA ILE A 4 -3.64 12.91 -24.02
C ILE A 4 -2.50 12.09 -24.66
N GLN A 5 -2.55 11.85 -25.98
CA GLN A 5 -1.61 10.97 -26.68
C GLN A 5 -0.28 11.63 -27.08
N SER A 6 -0.18 12.97 -27.08
CA SER A 6 1.02 13.67 -27.58
C SER A 6 2.17 13.72 -26.57
N LEU A 7 1.90 13.42 -25.29
CA LEU A 7 2.86 13.54 -24.22
C LEU A 7 3.10 12.16 -23.62
N LYS A 8 4.37 11.80 -23.37
CA LYS A 8 4.79 10.60 -22.60
C LYS A 8 4.26 10.58 -21.15
N LEU A 9 3.23 11.36 -20.84
CA LEU A 9 2.57 11.52 -19.56
C LEU A 9 2.08 10.19 -18.96
N PRO A 10 1.39 9.29 -19.68
CA PRO A 10 0.99 8.00 -19.10
C PRO A 10 2.21 7.14 -18.74
N LEU A 11 3.33 7.26 -19.45
CA LEU A 11 4.57 6.56 -19.11
C LEU A 11 5.15 7.07 -17.78
N ILE A 12 5.17 8.38 -17.57
CA ILE A 12 5.70 9.00 -16.34
C ILE A 12 4.88 8.55 -15.12
N PHE A 13 3.54 8.66 -15.18
CA PHE A 13 2.67 8.22 -14.09
C PHE A 13 2.81 6.73 -13.82
N ARG A 14 2.95 5.91 -14.86
CA ARG A 14 3.12 4.47 -14.73
C ARG A 14 4.43 4.12 -14.03
N VAL A 15 5.54 4.73 -14.42
CA VAL A 15 6.85 4.52 -13.79
C VAL A 15 6.84 5.02 -12.35
N PHE A 16 6.28 6.21 -12.10
CA PHE A 16 6.14 6.76 -10.75
C PHE A 16 5.31 5.84 -9.85
N LEU A 17 4.15 5.39 -10.31
CA LEU A 17 3.30 4.46 -9.57
C LEU A 17 4.00 3.12 -9.34
N GLY A 18 4.74 2.61 -10.33
CA GLY A 18 5.52 1.39 -10.19
C GLY A 18 6.61 1.50 -9.12
N ILE A 19 7.35 2.61 -9.10
CA ILE A 19 8.35 2.90 -8.06
C ILE A 19 7.69 2.98 -6.68
N LEU A 20 6.54 3.65 -6.57
CA LEU A 20 5.80 3.78 -5.32
C LEU A 20 5.39 2.41 -4.75
N PHE A 21 4.91 1.50 -5.60
CA PHE A 21 4.55 0.14 -5.21
C PHE A 21 5.77 -0.70 -4.77
N ILE A 22 6.91 -0.56 -5.46
CA ILE A 22 8.16 -1.22 -5.07
C ILE A 22 8.64 -0.72 -3.71
N TYR A 23 8.63 0.61 -3.51
CA TYR A 23 9.01 1.21 -2.24
C TYR A 23 8.08 0.76 -1.10
N ALA A 24 6.77 0.81 -1.31
CA ALA A 24 5.79 0.42 -0.30
C ALA A 24 5.84 -1.08 0.05
N SER A 25 6.15 -1.95 -0.93
CA SER A 25 6.29 -3.39 -0.68
C SER A 25 7.58 -3.73 0.05
N TYR A 26 8.66 -2.99 -0.19
CA TYR A 26 9.95 -3.22 0.46
C TYR A 26 9.84 -3.17 1.99
N ASP A 27 9.24 -2.11 2.54
CA ASP A 27 9.06 -1.96 3.99
C ASP A 27 8.20 -3.08 4.59
N LYS A 28 7.16 -3.53 3.86
CA LYS A 28 6.27 -4.61 4.29
C LYS A 28 6.93 -6.00 4.23
N ILE A 29 7.86 -6.21 3.29
CA ILE A 29 8.62 -7.48 3.16
C ILE A 29 9.68 -7.58 4.26
N LEU A 30 10.28 -6.45 4.67
CA LEU A 30 11.27 -6.44 5.75
C LEU A 30 10.64 -6.76 7.12
N ASP A 31 9.41 -6.29 7.37
CA ASP A 31 8.70 -6.53 8.63
C ASP A 31 7.25 -7.00 8.40
N PRO A 32 7.05 -8.26 7.97
CA PRO A 32 5.73 -8.83 7.76
C PRO A 32 4.95 -8.98 9.07
N ALA A 33 5.63 -9.13 10.20
CA ALA A 33 5.00 -9.21 11.52
C ALA A 33 4.41 -7.86 11.94
N GLY A 34 5.15 -6.77 11.75
CA GLY A 34 4.66 -5.40 11.94
C GLY A 34 3.48 -5.08 11.03
N PHE A 35 3.54 -5.48 9.76
CA PHE A 35 2.43 -5.29 8.83
C PHE A 35 1.19 -6.12 9.21
N SER A 36 1.35 -7.37 9.64
CA SER A 36 0.23 -8.18 10.16
C SER A 36 -0.39 -7.54 11.40
N LYS A 37 0.41 -6.98 12.30
CA LYS A 37 -0.09 -6.28 13.50
C LYS A 37 -0.90 -5.03 13.13
N ASN A 38 -0.47 -4.29 12.11
CA ASN A 38 -1.23 -3.15 11.60
C ASN A 38 -2.58 -3.59 11.02
N ILE A 39 -2.63 -4.74 10.32
CA ILE A 39 -3.89 -5.32 9.84
C ILE A 39 -4.77 -5.79 11.01
N HIS A 40 -4.17 -6.39 12.04
CA HIS A 40 -4.86 -6.83 13.26
C HIS A 40 -5.62 -5.68 13.92
N ASN A 41 -4.99 -4.50 13.98
CA ASN A 41 -5.58 -3.30 14.57
C ASN A 41 -6.86 -2.85 13.86
N PHE A 42 -7.11 -3.25 12.61
CA PHE A 42 -8.36 -2.94 11.92
C PHE A 42 -9.55 -3.77 12.44
N HIS A 43 -9.31 -4.88 13.16
CA HIS A 43 -10.33 -5.77 13.70
C HIS A 43 -11.35 -6.26 12.64
N ILE A 44 -10.93 -6.39 11.38
CA ILE A 44 -11.78 -6.81 10.25
C ILE A 44 -11.65 -8.31 9.99
N THR A 45 -10.47 -8.89 10.18
CA THR A 45 -10.12 -10.23 9.69
C THR A 45 -9.57 -11.12 10.80
N PRO A 46 -9.80 -12.45 10.75
CA PRO A 46 -9.21 -13.39 11.70
C PRO A 46 -7.71 -13.54 11.48
N ILE A 47 -6.96 -13.83 12.55
CA ILE A 47 -5.49 -13.94 12.63
C ILE A 47 -4.82 -14.69 11.46
N ALA A 48 -5.43 -15.76 10.98
CA ALA A 48 -4.89 -16.51 9.84
C ALA A 48 -4.89 -15.69 8.53
N VAL A 49 -5.94 -14.89 8.29
CA VAL A 49 -6.10 -14.06 7.09
C VAL A 49 -5.16 -12.86 7.13
N GLU A 50 -4.95 -12.27 8.31
CA GLU A 50 -4.03 -11.13 8.50
C GLU A 50 -2.59 -11.53 8.16
N ASN A 51 -2.13 -12.66 8.69
CA ASN A 51 -0.79 -13.18 8.42
C ASN A 51 -0.62 -13.54 6.94
N LEU A 52 -1.64 -14.14 6.33
CA LEU A 52 -1.59 -14.49 4.92
C LEU A 52 -1.58 -13.25 4.03
N ALA A 53 -2.38 -12.23 4.36
CA ALA A 53 -2.40 -10.95 3.68
C ALA A 53 -1.05 -10.23 3.82
N ALA A 54 -0.46 -10.28 5.01
CA ALA A 54 0.84 -9.67 5.27
C ALA A 54 1.98 -10.32 4.46
N LEU A 55 1.85 -11.59 4.11
CA LEU A 55 2.78 -12.27 3.22
C LEU A 55 2.47 -12.01 1.74
N ILE A 56 1.23 -12.21 1.30
CA ILE A 56 0.89 -12.21 -0.14
C ILE A 56 0.89 -10.80 -0.74
N ILE A 57 0.31 -9.83 -0.03
CA ILE A 57 0.07 -8.48 -0.58
C ILE A 57 1.39 -7.79 -0.97
N PRO A 58 2.46 -7.80 -0.14
CA PRO A 58 3.71 -7.14 -0.52
C PRO A 58 4.37 -7.74 -1.76
N TRP A 59 4.35 -9.07 -1.92
CA TRP A 59 4.86 -9.72 -3.14
C TRP A 59 4.05 -9.32 -4.38
N LEU A 60 2.73 -9.24 -4.24
CA LEU A 60 1.85 -8.81 -5.33
C LEU A 60 2.10 -7.34 -5.71
N GLU A 61 2.27 -6.46 -4.73
CA GLU A 61 2.65 -5.06 -4.95
C GLU A 61 3.99 -4.93 -5.69
N LEU A 62 4.99 -5.72 -5.28
CA LEU A 62 6.32 -5.72 -5.90
C LEU A 62 6.25 -6.15 -7.37
N ILE A 63 5.57 -7.27 -7.66
CA ILE A 63 5.42 -7.79 -9.03
C ILE A 63 4.69 -6.78 -9.92
N ILE A 64 3.61 -6.19 -9.42
CA ILE A 64 2.86 -5.15 -10.14
C ILE A 64 3.73 -3.94 -10.40
N GLY A 65 4.49 -3.47 -9.41
CA GLY A 65 5.38 -2.32 -9.55
C GLY A 65 6.43 -2.54 -10.63
N VAL A 66 7.04 -3.73 -10.67
CA VAL A 66 7.96 -4.14 -11.73
C VAL A 66 7.26 -4.16 -13.09
N PHE A 67 6.08 -4.78 -13.21
CA PHE A 67 5.36 -4.86 -14.49
C PHE A 67 4.92 -3.48 -15.00
N LEU A 68 4.55 -2.56 -14.10
CA LEU A 68 4.26 -1.17 -14.45
C LEU A 68 5.50 -0.46 -15.00
N ILE A 69 6.68 -0.64 -14.40
CA ILE A 69 7.91 0.00 -14.91
C ILE A 69 8.27 -0.55 -16.30
N PHE A 70 8.38 -1.88 -16.43
CA PHE A 70 8.78 -2.54 -17.68
C PHE A 70 7.69 -2.51 -18.76
N GLY A 71 6.44 -2.22 -18.39
CA GLY A 71 5.31 -2.18 -19.32
C GLY A 71 4.89 -3.54 -19.85
N LEU A 72 5.08 -4.58 -19.05
CA LEU A 72 4.65 -5.95 -19.37
C LEU A 72 3.16 -6.10 -19.01
N PHE A 73 2.37 -6.72 -19.90
CA PHE A 73 0.94 -7.01 -19.68
C PHE A 73 0.11 -5.82 -19.15
N LEU A 74 0.27 -4.64 -19.75
CA LEU A 74 -0.27 -3.38 -19.25
C LEU A 74 -1.76 -3.39 -18.91
N GLU A 75 -2.59 -4.00 -19.74
CA GLU A 75 -4.04 -4.06 -19.51
C GLU A 75 -4.37 -4.84 -18.22
N GLY A 76 -3.71 -5.98 -18.02
CA GLY A 76 -3.85 -6.80 -16.81
C GLY A 76 -3.28 -6.11 -15.57
N THR A 77 -2.05 -5.62 -15.65
CA THR A 77 -1.38 -4.95 -14.53
C THR A 77 -2.15 -3.72 -14.08
N THR A 78 -2.68 -2.92 -15.01
CA THR A 78 -3.48 -1.73 -14.67
C THR A 78 -4.78 -2.11 -13.96
N SER A 79 -5.49 -3.13 -14.45
CA SER A 79 -6.72 -3.62 -13.82
C SER A 79 -6.49 -4.14 -12.40
N ILE A 80 -5.42 -4.93 -12.19
CA ILE A 80 -5.06 -5.43 -10.86
C ILE A 80 -4.64 -4.28 -9.94
N THR A 81 -3.87 -3.31 -10.45
CA THR A 81 -3.45 -2.12 -9.68
C THR A 81 -4.66 -1.34 -9.18
N ILE A 82 -5.63 -1.06 -10.05
CA ILE A 82 -6.87 -0.37 -9.68
C ILE A 82 -7.63 -1.17 -8.63
N SER A 83 -7.77 -2.49 -8.83
CA SER A 83 -8.48 -3.36 -7.91
C SER A 83 -7.83 -3.37 -6.52
N LEU A 84 -6.49 -3.42 -6.47
CA LEU A 84 -5.74 -3.38 -5.22
C LEU A 84 -5.86 -2.03 -4.51
N LEU A 85 -5.77 -0.93 -5.24
CA LEU A 85 -5.95 0.41 -4.68
C LEU A 85 -7.35 0.59 -4.11
N VAL A 86 -8.39 0.16 -4.83
CA VAL A 86 -9.78 0.19 -4.34
C VAL A 86 -9.93 -0.65 -3.08
N PHE A 87 -9.34 -1.84 -3.03
CA PHE A 87 -9.35 -2.71 -1.85
C PHE A 87 -8.70 -2.01 -0.63
N PHE A 88 -7.54 -1.41 -0.80
CA PHE A 88 -6.88 -0.64 0.27
C PHE A 88 -7.72 0.56 0.72
N ILE A 89 -8.29 1.31 -0.21
CA ILE A 89 -9.15 2.46 0.11
C ILE A 89 -10.34 2.00 0.95
N ILE A 90 -10.98 0.88 0.59
CA ILE A 90 -12.12 0.35 1.35
C ILE A 90 -11.69 -0.02 2.77
N ILE A 91 -10.59 -0.77 2.93
CA ILE A 91 -10.09 -1.19 4.24
C ILE A 91 -9.77 0.02 5.12
N LEU A 92 -9.01 0.98 4.59
CA LEU A 92 -8.63 2.18 5.32
C LEU A 92 -9.83 3.06 5.65
N SER A 93 -10.77 3.21 4.72
CA SER A 93 -12.00 3.99 4.97
C SER A 93 -12.84 3.37 6.08
N GLN A 94 -12.93 2.04 6.14
CA GLN A 94 -13.62 1.34 7.23
C GLN A 94 -12.90 1.55 8.58
N ALA A 95 -11.57 1.54 8.60
CA ALA A 95 -10.79 1.79 9.80
C ALA A 95 -11.00 3.23 10.34
N VAL A 96 -10.94 4.23 9.44
CA VAL A 96 -11.18 5.63 9.78
C VAL A 96 -12.60 5.84 10.31
N PHE A 97 -13.60 5.24 9.67
CA PHE A 97 -15.00 5.39 10.11
C PHE A 97 -15.26 4.80 11.51
N ARG A 98 -14.44 3.83 11.93
CA ARG A 98 -14.46 3.24 13.28
C ARG A 98 -13.61 4.00 14.30
N GLY A 99 -12.95 5.08 13.90
CA GLY A 99 -12.07 5.87 14.77
C GLY A 99 -10.80 5.13 15.19
N ILE A 100 -10.34 4.17 14.38
CA ILE A 100 -9.10 3.43 14.63
C ILE A 100 -7.92 4.29 14.15
N ASP A 101 -6.93 4.50 15.01
CA ASP A 101 -5.67 5.15 14.63
C ASP A 101 -4.93 4.31 13.58
N ILE A 102 -5.05 4.74 12.33
CA ILE A 102 -4.43 4.14 11.16
C ILE A 102 -2.94 4.48 11.13
N HIS A 103 -2.13 3.69 11.83
CA HIS A 103 -0.72 3.59 11.51
C HIS A 103 -0.57 2.74 10.25
N CYS A 104 -0.74 3.35 9.07
CA CYS A 104 -0.71 2.65 7.78
C CYS A 104 0.60 1.91 7.47
N GLY A 105 1.66 2.07 8.29
CA GLY A 105 2.97 1.43 8.12
C GLY A 105 3.73 1.84 6.85
N CYS A 106 3.08 2.53 5.92
CA CYS A 106 3.59 3.01 4.63
C CYS A 106 4.66 4.09 4.78
N PHE A 107 4.70 4.76 5.94
CA PHE A 107 5.78 5.63 6.35
C PHE A 107 6.06 5.37 7.83
N LYS A 108 7.27 4.92 8.16
CA LYS A 108 7.81 5.12 9.52
C LYS A 108 8.01 6.63 9.67
N LEU A 109 6.96 7.34 10.06
CA LEU A 109 7.19 8.51 10.88
C LEU A 109 7.79 7.92 12.15
N GLU A 110 9.11 8.03 12.30
CA GLU A 110 9.69 7.97 13.63
C GLU A 110 8.94 8.99 14.47
N GLU A 111 7.95 8.53 15.22
CA GLU A 111 7.58 9.20 16.45
C GLU A 111 8.82 9.12 17.35
N ASN A 112 9.76 10.03 17.11
CA ASN A 112 10.47 10.69 18.18
C ASN A 112 9.44 11.51 18.97
N ILE A 113 8.43 10.84 19.55
CA ILE A 113 7.76 11.34 20.75
C ILE A 113 8.75 11.03 21.88
N GLY A 114 9.82 11.80 21.88
CA GLY A 114 10.49 12.11 23.11
C GLY A 114 9.45 12.76 24.02
N THR A 115 9.16 12.09 25.12
CA THR A 115 9.16 12.73 26.44
C THR A 115 8.61 14.16 26.48
N THR A 116 7.29 14.30 26.45
CA THR A 116 6.58 15.35 27.20
C THR A 116 5.34 14.66 27.75
N ASP A 117 5.44 13.98 28.89
CA ASP A 117 5.22 14.61 30.19
C ASP A 117 4.36 15.87 30.09
N LEU A 118 3.05 15.65 29.96
CA LEU A 118 2.06 16.57 30.49
C LEU A 118 1.14 15.77 31.40
N ARG A 119 1.63 15.52 32.62
CA ARG A 119 0.75 15.61 33.79
C ARG A 119 0.16 17.02 33.83
N MET A 120 -1.14 17.12 33.57
CA MET A 120 -2.01 18.08 34.25
C MET A 120 -3.38 17.45 34.43
#